data_AF-A0A485LE29-F1
#
_entry.id   AF-A0A485LE29-F1
#
_cell.length_a   1.000
_cell.length_b   1.000
_cell.length_c   1.000
_cell.angle_alpha   90.00
_cell.angle_beta   90.00
_cell.angle_gamma   90.00
#
_symmetry.space_group_name_H-M   'P 1'
#
loop_
_entity.id
_entity.type
_entity.pdbx_description
1 polymer ?
#
loop_
_entity_poly.entity_id
_entity_poly.type
_entity_poly.pdbx_seq_one_letter_code
_entity_poly.pdbx_strand_id
1 'polypeptide(L)'
;MTAAASIVLRSPDLFSQLADFQDGWYEDIAPLSYFFPSTVASSSPAQLWVEKTHDGERLLCTSEQALGRFHAVFSRWMDARGSCFVGRLLTCSPSCVHVLYVYACVYGYLDIFVELERRGLLISRPPRLLDLSAWNGQLHVVEFLHEDQFEGCTTMALDWAARHGHVAIVHLLHSHPHASECTTFAMDWAALGGHLEIVHFLHVHRQEGCTTRALDGAAQHGHLSVVQYLTDMRREGCTTLAMGLAARNGHLEVVQLLHVHRNEGCTTDAMDLAAMHGHFEVVQFLHVHRSEGCTADAMKWAAENGHLSVVQFLHAHRTEGNVTDAMDGAIQCGHLPVVQYLFYYRVDPINMWALATARDNGHAHVLDWLQHAYRRDAPRHVLQHQLRQKHESIKETDAEDATRVLADQPSTVNPSEMQHPHQPTPQYDVGCMGPDAAHATYGYIHF
;
A
#
# COMPACT_ATOMS: atom_id res chain seq x y z
N MET A 1 -20.69 -59.29 -6.01
CA MET A 1 -20.35 -58.77 -7.35
C MET A 1 -20.11 -59.94 -8.28
N THR A 2 -20.89 -60.05 -9.36
CA THR A 2 -20.70 -61.09 -10.38
C THR A 2 -19.37 -60.91 -11.12
N ALA A 3 -18.79 -61.99 -11.67
CA ALA A 3 -17.51 -61.95 -12.39
C ALA A 3 -17.49 -60.92 -13.54
N ALA A 4 -18.66 -60.67 -14.16
CA ALA A 4 -18.84 -59.63 -15.17
C ALA A 4 -18.61 -58.21 -14.62
N ALA A 5 -19.09 -57.90 -13.41
CA ALA A 5 -18.89 -56.59 -12.79
C ALA A 5 -17.41 -56.32 -12.48
N SER A 6 -16.65 -57.34 -12.11
CA SER A 6 -15.20 -57.22 -11.84
C SER A 6 -14.37 -56.94 -13.09
N ILE A 7 -14.78 -57.47 -14.25
CA ILE A 7 -14.12 -57.24 -15.54
C ILE A 7 -14.39 -55.82 -16.03
N VAL A 8 -15.63 -55.36 -15.89
CA VAL A 8 -16.07 -54.01 -16.26
C VAL A 8 -15.35 -52.94 -15.43
N LEU A 9 -15.21 -53.13 -14.12
CA LEU A 9 -14.51 -52.18 -13.23
C LEU A 9 -12.98 -52.16 -13.40
N ARG A 10 -12.40 -53.08 -14.17
CA ARG A 10 -10.95 -53.15 -14.45
C ARG A 10 -10.56 -52.67 -15.84
N SER A 11 -11.54 -52.43 -16.71
CA SER A 11 -11.31 -51.85 -18.03
C SER A 11 -11.41 -50.32 -17.88
N PRO A 12 -10.32 -49.56 -18.12
CA PRO A 12 -10.33 -48.11 -18.00
C PRO A 12 -11.40 -47.46 -18.90
N ASP A 13 -11.56 -47.98 -20.12
CA ASP A 13 -12.48 -47.45 -21.13
C ASP A 13 -13.96 -47.70 -20.75
N LEU A 14 -14.29 -48.90 -20.26
CA LEU A 14 -15.65 -49.24 -19.81
C LEU A 14 -15.99 -48.56 -18.48
N PHE A 15 -15.00 -48.41 -17.58
CA PHE A 15 -15.17 -47.69 -16.33
C PHE A 15 -15.40 -46.20 -16.59
N SER A 16 -14.65 -45.58 -17.51
CA SER A 16 -14.87 -44.20 -17.95
C SER A 16 -16.28 -44.01 -18.51
N GLN A 17 -16.73 -44.90 -19.40
CA GLN A 17 -18.09 -44.83 -19.94
C GLN A 17 -19.18 -45.03 -18.89
N LEU A 18 -18.97 -45.90 -17.89
CA LEU A 18 -19.95 -46.10 -16.81
C LEU A 18 -19.95 -44.95 -15.81
N ALA A 19 -18.78 -44.38 -15.53
CA ALA A 19 -18.65 -43.18 -14.70
C ALA A 19 -19.41 -42.01 -15.33
N ASP A 20 -19.40 -41.86 -16.67
CA ASP A 20 -20.17 -40.84 -17.39
C ASP A 20 -21.70 -40.94 -17.15
N PHE A 21 -22.21 -42.12 -16.74
CA PHE A 21 -23.64 -42.36 -16.47
C PHE A 21 -24.01 -42.41 -14.97
N GLN A 22 -23.07 -42.20 -14.04
CA GLN A 22 -23.38 -42.14 -12.60
C GLN A 22 -23.52 -40.70 -12.09
N ASP A 23 -24.57 -40.44 -11.30
CA ASP A 23 -24.69 -39.21 -10.52
C ASP A 23 -23.62 -39.22 -9.40
N GLY A 24 -22.61 -38.35 -9.50
CA GLY A 24 -21.51 -38.32 -8.53
C GLY A 24 -20.30 -37.50 -8.99
N TRP A 25 -19.19 -37.59 -8.24
CA TRP A 25 -17.92 -36.97 -8.63
C TRP A 25 -17.25 -37.81 -9.71
N TYR A 26 -17.30 -37.34 -10.95
CA TYR A 26 -16.59 -37.93 -12.08
C TYR A 26 -15.06 -37.87 -11.87
N GLU A 27 -14.32 -38.79 -12.48
CA GLU A 27 -12.83 -38.85 -12.37
C GLU A 27 -12.17 -37.53 -12.77
N ASP A 28 -12.75 -36.86 -13.77
CA ASP A 28 -12.26 -35.57 -14.23
C ASP A 28 -12.61 -34.39 -13.31
N ILE A 29 -13.51 -34.55 -12.34
CA ILE A 29 -13.83 -33.54 -11.31
C ILE A 29 -13.11 -33.88 -9.99
N ALA A 30 -12.51 -35.07 -9.87
CA ALA A 30 -11.77 -35.48 -8.67
C ALA A 30 -10.74 -34.46 -8.16
N PRO A 31 -9.96 -33.74 -9.01
CA PRO A 31 -9.04 -32.70 -8.53
C PRO A 31 -9.73 -31.56 -7.79
N LEU A 32 -11.01 -31.31 -8.08
CA LEU A 32 -11.82 -30.25 -7.48
C LEU A 32 -12.61 -30.70 -6.24
N SER A 33 -12.67 -32.02 -5.99
CA SER A 33 -13.43 -32.63 -4.87
C SER A 33 -12.97 -32.17 -3.50
N TYR A 34 -11.68 -31.86 -3.41
CA TYR A 34 -11.07 -31.31 -2.22
C TYR A 34 -11.68 -29.96 -1.80
N PHE A 35 -12.11 -29.13 -2.77
CA PHE A 35 -12.62 -27.78 -2.50
C PHE A 35 -14.13 -27.75 -2.22
N PHE A 36 -14.87 -28.79 -2.61
CA PHE A 36 -16.32 -28.85 -2.44
C PHE A 36 -16.78 -30.21 -1.90
N PRO A 37 -16.44 -30.58 -0.65
CA PRO A 37 -16.81 -31.88 -0.09
C PRO A 37 -18.35 -32.07 -0.07
N SER A 38 -18.80 -33.24 -0.52
CA SER A 38 -20.22 -33.62 -0.63
C SER A 38 -20.88 -33.97 0.72
N THR A 39 -20.11 -34.10 1.80
CA THR A 39 -20.61 -34.45 3.13
C THR A 39 -20.73 -33.23 4.05
N VAL A 40 -21.93 -32.99 4.55
CA VAL A 40 -22.28 -32.04 5.63
C VAL A 40 -21.64 -32.49 6.95
N ALA A 41 -20.32 -32.38 7.06
CA ALA A 41 -19.57 -32.64 8.28
C ALA A 41 -19.05 -31.31 8.84
N SER A 42 -19.82 -30.74 9.78
CA SER A 42 -19.54 -29.69 10.78
C SER A 42 -18.77 -28.40 10.42
N SER A 43 -18.21 -28.28 9.23
CA SER A 43 -17.62 -27.06 8.67
C SER A 43 -18.16 -26.91 7.27
N SER A 44 -19.14 -26.02 7.11
CA SER A 44 -19.68 -25.65 5.80
C SER A 44 -18.53 -25.25 4.87
N PRO A 45 -18.57 -25.58 3.56
CA PRO A 45 -17.63 -25.00 2.58
C PRO A 45 -17.53 -23.49 2.71
N ALA A 46 -18.60 -22.81 3.15
CA ALA A 46 -18.60 -21.38 3.46
C ALA A 46 -17.51 -20.95 4.47
N GLN A 47 -17.06 -21.81 5.39
CA GLN A 47 -15.99 -21.46 6.34
C GLN A 47 -14.59 -21.35 5.70
N LEU A 48 -14.34 -22.05 4.57
CA LEU A 48 -13.07 -21.90 3.80
C LEU A 48 -13.01 -20.58 3.03
N TRP A 49 -14.17 -19.98 2.78
CA TRP A 49 -14.35 -18.86 1.86
C TRP A 49 -14.90 -17.59 2.54
N VAL A 50 -14.96 -17.57 3.88
CA VAL A 50 -15.44 -16.44 4.68
C VAL A 50 -14.30 -15.89 5.53
N GLU A 51 -13.79 -14.73 5.13
CA GLU A 51 -12.97 -13.87 5.97
C GLU A 51 -13.85 -12.75 6.55
N LYS A 52 -13.72 -12.48 7.86
CA LYS A 52 -14.43 -11.36 8.51
C LYS A 52 -13.65 -10.09 8.26
N THR A 53 -14.15 -9.21 7.41
CA THR A 53 -13.62 -7.85 7.26
C THR A 53 -14.03 -6.98 8.45
N HIS A 54 -13.26 -5.92 8.73
CA HIS A 54 -13.48 -5.01 9.85
C HIS A 54 -14.79 -4.21 9.78
N ASP A 55 -15.42 -4.15 8.61
CA ASP A 55 -16.63 -3.34 8.37
C ASP A 55 -17.95 -4.13 8.47
N GLY A 56 -17.93 -5.37 9.00
CA GLY A 56 -19.15 -6.09 9.37
C GLY A 56 -20.03 -6.59 8.20
N GLU A 57 -19.69 -6.29 6.95
CA GLU A 57 -20.44 -6.77 5.78
C GLU A 57 -19.74 -7.94 5.09
N ARG A 58 -20.44 -9.08 5.03
CA ARG A 58 -20.00 -10.33 4.40
C ARG A 58 -19.94 -10.20 2.87
N LEU A 59 -18.88 -9.58 2.37
CA LEU A 59 -18.33 -10.00 1.08
C LEU A 59 -17.72 -11.39 1.29
N LEU A 60 -17.91 -12.32 0.35
CA LEU A 60 -17.14 -13.56 0.29
C LEU A 60 -15.69 -13.19 -0.06
N CYS A 61 -14.97 -12.60 0.89
CA CYS A 61 -13.54 -12.47 0.84
C CYS A 61 -12.99 -13.89 1.01
N THR A 62 -12.84 -14.56 -0.11
CA THR A 62 -12.09 -15.79 -0.20
C THR A 62 -10.68 -15.46 0.24
N SER A 63 -10.16 -16.10 1.29
CA SER A 63 -8.75 -15.90 1.65
C SER A 63 -7.92 -16.02 0.37
N GLU A 64 -7.07 -15.02 0.08
CA GLU A 64 -6.29 -14.95 -1.16
C GLU A 64 -5.54 -16.29 -1.40
N GLN A 65 -5.12 -16.92 -0.31
CA GLN A 65 -4.52 -18.24 -0.31
C GLN A 65 -5.46 -19.38 -0.75
N ALA A 66 -6.71 -19.43 -0.28
CA ALA A 66 -7.66 -20.46 -0.71
C ALA A 66 -8.05 -20.31 -2.18
N LEU A 67 -8.29 -19.07 -2.63
CA LEU A 67 -8.62 -18.80 -4.02
C LEU A 67 -7.41 -19.06 -4.94
N GLY A 68 -6.20 -18.73 -4.51
CA GLY A 68 -4.97 -19.06 -5.24
C GLY A 68 -4.71 -20.57 -5.35
N ARG A 69 -4.96 -21.33 -4.28
CA ARG A 69 -4.89 -22.81 -4.31
C ARG A 69 -5.92 -23.40 -5.27
N PHE A 70 -7.15 -22.88 -5.24
CA PHE A 70 -8.19 -23.29 -6.17
C PHE A 70 -7.81 -22.95 -7.60
N HIS A 71 -7.35 -21.73 -7.87
CA HIS A 71 -6.88 -21.29 -9.19
C HIS A 71 -5.79 -22.19 -9.75
N ALA A 72 -4.81 -22.60 -8.94
CA ALA A 72 -3.72 -23.48 -9.37
C ALA A 72 -4.19 -24.84 -9.92
N VAL A 73 -5.34 -25.33 -9.45
CA VAL A 73 -5.96 -26.59 -9.91
C VAL A 73 -7.01 -26.33 -10.99
N PHE A 74 -7.88 -25.35 -10.76
CA PHE A 74 -9.04 -25.06 -11.59
C PHE A 74 -8.68 -24.45 -12.95
N SER A 75 -7.66 -23.58 -13.03
CA SER A 75 -7.17 -23.05 -14.31
C SER A 75 -6.71 -24.17 -15.26
N ARG A 76 -5.86 -25.07 -14.78
CA ARG A 76 -5.38 -26.23 -15.55
C ARG A 76 -6.51 -27.16 -15.96
N TRP A 77 -7.48 -27.34 -15.08
CA TRP A 77 -8.67 -28.13 -15.37
C TRP A 77 -9.52 -27.47 -16.48
N MET A 78 -9.74 -26.15 -16.40
CA MET A 78 -10.41 -25.36 -17.43
C MET A 78 -9.66 -25.42 -18.76
N ASP A 79 -8.34 -25.26 -18.79
CA ASP A 79 -7.53 -25.31 -20.01
C ASP A 79 -7.61 -26.68 -20.71
N ALA A 80 -7.63 -27.77 -19.92
CA ALA A 80 -7.62 -29.13 -20.43
C ALA A 80 -8.99 -29.63 -20.91
N ARG A 81 -10.08 -28.92 -20.59
CA ARG A 81 -11.45 -29.43 -20.74
C ARG A 81 -12.39 -28.41 -21.38
N GLY A 82 -12.23 -27.12 -21.09
CA GLY A 82 -13.08 -26.03 -21.53
C GLY A 82 -14.27 -25.76 -20.60
N SER A 83 -14.88 -24.59 -20.79
CA SER A 83 -15.96 -24.05 -19.95
C SER A 83 -17.26 -24.86 -19.94
N CYS A 84 -17.52 -25.64 -20.99
CA CYS A 84 -18.71 -26.49 -21.08
C CYS A 84 -18.80 -27.52 -19.93
N PHE A 85 -17.66 -27.85 -19.31
CA PHE A 85 -17.60 -28.79 -18.20
C PHE A 85 -17.83 -28.18 -16.83
N VAL A 86 -17.80 -26.84 -16.71
CA VAL A 86 -18.29 -26.13 -15.51
C VAL A 86 -19.71 -26.56 -15.20
N GLY A 87 -20.50 -26.79 -16.24
CA GLY A 87 -21.83 -27.32 -16.14
C GLY A 87 -21.96 -28.67 -15.42
N ARG A 88 -20.98 -29.58 -15.58
CA ARG A 88 -20.97 -30.84 -14.83
C ARG A 88 -20.51 -30.64 -13.39
N LEU A 89 -19.55 -29.75 -13.14
CA LEU A 89 -19.16 -29.39 -11.78
C LEU A 89 -20.35 -28.88 -10.98
N LEU A 90 -21.20 -28.06 -11.61
CA LEU A 90 -22.43 -27.52 -11.02
C LEU A 90 -23.47 -28.62 -10.72
N THR A 91 -23.57 -29.67 -11.53
CA THR A 91 -24.47 -30.81 -11.23
C THR A 91 -23.95 -31.64 -10.06
N CYS A 92 -22.63 -31.79 -9.93
CA CYS A 92 -22.02 -32.56 -8.83
C CYS A 92 -22.02 -31.80 -7.50
N SER A 93 -21.89 -30.47 -7.54
CA SER A 93 -21.85 -29.62 -6.35
C SER A 93 -22.53 -28.27 -6.62
N PRO A 94 -23.85 -28.16 -6.42
CA PRO A 94 -24.57 -26.90 -6.62
C PRO A 94 -24.06 -25.75 -5.74
N SER A 95 -23.46 -26.06 -4.59
CA SER A 95 -22.89 -25.08 -3.66
C SER A 95 -21.67 -24.34 -4.21
N CYS A 96 -21.04 -24.81 -5.30
CA CYS A 96 -19.86 -24.15 -5.87
C CYS A 96 -20.19 -22.88 -6.68
N VAL A 97 -21.47 -22.63 -7.00
CA VAL A 97 -21.92 -21.47 -7.80
C VAL A 97 -21.34 -20.14 -7.30
N HIS A 98 -21.38 -19.90 -5.99
CA HIS A 98 -20.87 -18.64 -5.41
C HIS A 98 -19.35 -18.49 -5.58
N VAL A 99 -18.60 -19.59 -5.44
CA VAL A 99 -17.14 -19.58 -5.63
C VAL A 99 -16.79 -19.35 -7.08
N LEU A 100 -17.56 -19.91 -8.02
CA LEU A 100 -17.37 -19.70 -9.46
C LEU A 100 -17.66 -18.26 -9.87
N TYR A 101 -18.69 -17.60 -9.31
CA TYR A 101 -18.93 -16.17 -9.55
C TYR A 101 -17.76 -15.31 -9.07
N VAL A 102 -17.29 -15.53 -7.84
CA VAL A 102 -16.14 -14.79 -7.28
C VAL A 102 -14.89 -15.06 -8.11
N TYR A 103 -14.61 -16.33 -8.45
CA TYR A 103 -13.48 -16.72 -9.27
C TYR A 103 -13.50 -16.04 -10.65
N ALA A 104 -14.66 -16.00 -11.30
CA ALA A 104 -14.83 -15.34 -12.59
C ALA A 104 -14.59 -13.83 -12.51
N CYS A 105 -15.03 -13.17 -11.43
CA CYS A 105 -14.78 -11.73 -11.20
C CYS A 105 -13.31 -11.42 -10.87
N VAL A 106 -12.61 -12.33 -10.21
CA VAL A 106 -11.20 -12.12 -9.83
C VAL A 106 -10.27 -12.39 -11.01
N TYR A 107 -10.50 -13.46 -11.77
CA TYR A 107 -9.58 -13.91 -12.83
C TYR A 107 -10.06 -13.64 -14.26
N GLY A 108 -11.27 -13.11 -14.46
CA GLY A 108 -11.74 -12.68 -15.79
C GLY A 108 -12.36 -13.78 -16.65
N TYR A 109 -12.83 -14.87 -16.06
CA TYR A 109 -13.43 -16.00 -16.79
C TYR A 109 -14.89 -15.74 -17.16
N LEU A 110 -15.11 -14.98 -18.25
CA LEU A 110 -16.45 -14.65 -18.77
C LEU A 110 -17.25 -15.89 -19.22
N ASP A 111 -16.56 -16.92 -19.68
CA ASP A 111 -17.13 -18.21 -20.08
C ASP A 111 -17.91 -18.92 -18.96
N ILE A 112 -17.48 -18.74 -17.71
CA ILE A 112 -18.20 -19.23 -16.52
C ILE A 112 -19.56 -18.52 -16.39
N PHE A 113 -19.62 -17.21 -16.63
CA PHE A 113 -20.88 -16.46 -16.58
C PHE A 113 -21.87 -16.93 -17.64
N VAL A 114 -21.41 -17.13 -18.88
CA VAL A 114 -22.24 -17.64 -19.98
C VAL A 114 -22.84 -19.02 -19.66
N GLU A 115 -22.04 -19.93 -19.07
CA GLU A 115 -22.54 -21.26 -18.71
C GLU A 115 -23.50 -21.22 -17.52
N LEU A 116 -23.30 -20.30 -16.57
CA LEU A 116 -24.22 -20.08 -15.45
C LEU A 116 -25.56 -19.48 -15.92
N GLU A 117 -25.51 -18.56 -16.89
CA GLU A 117 -26.68 -17.98 -17.56
C GLU A 117 -27.50 -19.04 -18.28
N ARG A 118 -26.84 -19.88 -19.10
CA ARG A 118 -27.47 -20.98 -19.85
C ARG A 118 -28.27 -21.93 -18.95
N ARG A 119 -27.90 -22.03 -17.67
CA ARG A 119 -28.52 -22.91 -16.68
C ARG A 119 -29.58 -22.21 -15.81
N GLY A 120 -29.81 -20.92 -16.00
CA GLY A 120 -30.73 -20.13 -15.18
C GLY A 120 -30.26 -19.95 -13.73
N LEU A 121 -28.97 -20.19 -13.44
CA LEU A 121 -28.39 -20.07 -12.10
C LEU A 121 -27.99 -18.62 -11.76
N LEU A 122 -28.28 -17.68 -12.66
CA LEU A 122 -28.18 -16.25 -12.44
C LEU A 122 -29.14 -15.73 -11.36
N ILE A 123 -30.15 -16.47 -10.91
CA ILE A 123 -31.16 -15.92 -9.98
C ILE A 123 -30.65 -15.84 -8.52
N SER A 124 -29.60 -16.62 -8.15
CA SER A 124 -29.05 -16.66 -6.78
C SER A 124 -27.73 -15.87 -6.66
N ARG A 125 -27.76 -14.56 -6.92
CA ARG A 125 -26.54 -13.73 -7.04
C ARG A 125 -25.99 -13.25 -5.70
N PRO A 126 -24.68 -13.35 -5.44
CA PRO A 126 -24.05 -12.59 -4.37
C PRO A 126 -24.01 -11.09 -4.74
N PRO A 127 -24.19 -10.17 -3.78
CA PRO A 127 -24.07 -8.74 -4.04
C PRO A 127 -22.62 -8.36 -4.41
N ARG A 128 -22.45 -7.22 -5.11
CA ARG A 128 -21.15 -6.55 -5.37
C ARG A 128 -20.17 -7.28 -6.32
N LEU A 129 -20.66 -8.13 -7.22
CA LEU A 129 -19.81 -8.77 -8.24
C LEU A 129 -19.14 -7.76 -9.18
N LEU A 130 -19.83 -6.66 -9.50
CA LEU A 130 -19.29 -5.59 -10.32
C LEU A 130 -18.15 -4.86 -9.59
N ASP A 131 -18.33 -4.49 -8.32
CA ASP A 131 -17.29 -3.89 -7.48
C ASP A 131 -16.03 -4.79 -7.42
N LEU A 132 -16.21 -6.10 -7.25
CA LEU A 132 -15.12 -7.07 -7.20
C LEU A 132 -14.39 -7.19 -8.56
N SER A 133 -15.14 -7.17 -9.66
CA SER A 133 -14.57 -7.21 -11.01
C SER A 133 -13.81 -5.91 -11.32
N ALA A 134 -14.32 -4.77 -10.85
CA ALA A 134 -13.69 -3.47 -10.96
C ALA A 134 -12.39 -3.39 -10.15
N TRP A 135 -12.36 -3.93 -8.93
CA TRP A 135 -11.14 -4.08 -8.13
C TRP A 135 -10.05 -4.86 -8.88
N ASN A 136 -10.41 -5.98 -9.50
CA ASN A 136 -9.47 -6.88 -10.17
C ASN A 136 -9.16 -6.50 -11.63
N GLY A 137 -9.75 -5.42 -12.16
CA GLY A 137 -9.44 -4.96 -13.52
C GLY A 137 -10.06 -5.79 -14.63
N GLN A 138 -11.09 -6.58 -14.33
CA GLN A 138 -11.69 -7.49 -15.31
C GLN A 138 -12.69 -6.76 -16.22
N LEU A 139 -12.17 -5.97 -17.17
CA LEU A 139 -12.97 -5.11 -18.06
C LEU A 139 -14.14 -5.85 -18.74
N HIS A 140 -13.86 -6.99 -19.37
CA HIS A 140 -14.87 -7.78 -20.09
C HIS A 140 -15.95 -8.34 -19.16
N VAL A 141 -15.59 -8.67 -17.92
CA VAL A 141 -16.57 -9.10 -16.91
C VAL A 141 -17.38 -7.92 -16.42
N VAL A 142 -16.76 -6.74 -16.24
CA VAL A 142 -17.48 -5.52 -15.91
C VAL A 142 -18.44 -5.13 -17.03
N GLU A 143 -18.03 -5.18 -18.30
CA GLU A 143 -18.89 -4.95 -19.48
C GLU A 143 -20.12 -5.86 -19.43
N PHE A 144 -19.90 -7.18 -19.30
CA PHE A 144 -20.98 -8.15 -19.21
C PHE A 144 -21.92 -7.90 -18.02
N LEU A 145 -21.36 -7.69 -16.83
CA LEU A 145 -22.15 -7.40 -15.63
C LEU A 145 -22.88 -6.04 -15.72
N HIS A 146 -22.39 -5.12 -16.54
CA HIS A 146 -22.96 -3.80 -16.69
C HIS A 146 -24.08 -3.75 -17.75
N GLU A 147 -23.92 -4.43 -18.90
CA GLU A 147 -24.92 -4.51 -19.97
C GLU A 147 -26.24 -5.16 -19.52
N ASP A 148 -26.15 -6.17 -18.67
CA ASP A 148 -27.28 -6.95 -18.15
C ASP A 148 -28.06 -6.25 -17.01
N GLN A 149 -27.74 -4.98 -16.69
CA GLN A 149 -28.33 -4.20 -15.59
C GLN A 149 -28.26 -4.93 -14.23
N PHE A 150 -27.16 -5.61 -13.93
CA PHE A 150 -27.03 -6.33 -12.66
C PHE A 150 -27.19 -5.37 -11.46
N GLU A 151 -28.12 -5.70 -10.57
CA GLU A 151 -28.23 -5.05 -9.25
C GLU A 151 -26.94 -5.27 -8.46
N GLY A 152 -26.33 -4.19 -7.95
CA GLY A 152 -25.14 -4.26 -7.09
C GLY A 152 -23.93 -3.45 -7.54
N CYS A 153 -24.05 -2.59 -8.56
CA CYS A 153 -23.10 -1.50 -8.76
C CYS A 153 -23.25 -0.52 -7.59
N THR A 154 -22.31 -0.57 -6.65
CA THR A 154 -22.27 0.44 -5.59
C THR A 154 -21.44 1.64 -6.04
N THR A 155 -21.48 2.71 -5.26
CA THR A 155 -20.59 3.87 -5.46
C THR A 155 -19.11 3.50 -5.45
N MET A 156 -18.77 2.34 -4.85
CA MET A 156 -17.40 1.88 -4.68
C MET A 156 -16.80 1.24 -5.92
N ALA A 157 -17.59 0.85 -6.92
CA ALA A 157 -17.06 0.21 -8.13
C ALA A 157 -16.03 1.09 -8.84
N LEU A 158 -16.37 2.37 -9.02
CA LEU A 158 -15.47 3.35 -9.61
C LEU A 158 -14.30 3.66 -8.68
N ASP A 159 -14.55 3.79 -7.37
CA ASP A 159 -13.50 4.02 -6.38
C ASP A 159 -12.45 2.89 -6.39
N TRP A 160 -12.88 1.63 -6.50
CA TRP A 160 -11.99 0.47 -6.60
C TRP A 160 -11.21 0.41 -7.92
N ALA A 161 -11.88 0.69 -9.04
CA ALA A 161 -11.20 0.80 -10.33
C ALA A 161 -10.14 1.90 -10.30
N ALA A 162 -10.45 3.03 -9.68
CA ALA A 162 -9.55 4.16 -9.52
C ALA A 162 -8.35 3.84 -8.62
N ARG A 163 -8.58 3.15 -7.49
CA ARG A 163 -7.53 2.69 -6.57
C ARG A 163 -6.48 1.78 -7.22
N HIS A 164 -6.92 0.92 -8.14
CA HIS A 164 -6.06 -0.09 -8.77
C HIS A 164 -5.59 0.29 -10.17
N GLY A 165 -5.93 1.50 -10.66
CA GLY A 165 -5.40 2.02 -11.92
C GLY A 165 -6.11 1.51 -13.18
N HIS A 166 -7.34 1.02 -13.05
CA HIS A 166 -8.10 0.44 -14.17
C HIS A 166 -8.81 1.51 -14.99
N VAL A 167 -8.04 2.29 -15.77
CA VAL A 167 -8.52 3.44 -16.57
C VAL A 167 -9.73 3.10 -17.44
N ALA A 168 -9.68 1.96 -18.16
CA ALA A 168 -10.77 1.54 -19.05
C ALA A 168 -12.09 1.31 -18.30
N ILE A 169 -12.01 0.73 -17.10
CA ILE A 169 -13.18 0.51 -16.24
C ILE A 169 -13.70 1.84 -15.69
N VAL A 170 -12.82 2.77 -15.31
CA VAL A 170 -13.23 4.12 -14.87
C VAL A 170 -13.99 4.85 -15.99
N HIS A 171 -13.51 4.80 -17.23
CA HIS A 171 -14.20 5.39 -18.37
C HIS A 171 -15.56 4.73 -18.63
N LEU A 172 -15.61 3.40 -18.60
CA LEU A 172 -16.86 2.64 -18.80
C LEU A 172 -17.88 2.99 -17.72
N LEU A 173 -17.50 2.96 -16.44
CA LEU A 173 -18.44 3.25 -15.36
C LEU A 173 -18.89 4.72 -15.36
N HIS A 174 -18.05 5.65 -15.82
CA HIS A 174 -18.42 7.05 -15.97
C HIS A 174 -19.41 7.30 -17.13
N SER A 175 -19.27 6.61 -18.26
CA SER A 175 -20.10 6.87 -19.45
C SER A 175 -21.57 6.46 -19.30
N HIS A 176 -21.94 5.78 -18.21
CA HIS A 176 -23.27 5.21 -18.03
C HIS A 176 -24.06 5.87 -16.88
N PRO A 177 -25.31 6.35 -17.10
CA PRO A 177 -26.04 7.19 -16.15
C PRO A 177 -26.39 6.55 -14.80
N HIS A 178 -26.56 5.23 -14.75
CA HIS A 178 -27.11 4.51 -13.59
C HIS A 178 -26.05 3.92 -12.64
N ALA A 179 -24.77 3.94 -13.01
CA ALA A 179 -23.64 3.42 -12.21
C ALA A 179 -22.76 4.54 -11.62
N SER A 180 -23.21 5.80 -11.74
CA SER A 180 -22.31 6.95 -11.74
C SER A 180 -22.14 7.66 -10.40
N GLU A 181 -22.66 7.17 -9.29
CA GLU A 181 -22.33 7.75 -7.99
C GLU A 181 -20.87 7.39 -7.65
N CYS A 182 -19.99 8.37 -7.50
CA CYS A 182 -18.64 8.14 -6.96
C CYS A 182 -18.44 8.99 -5.71
N THR A 183 -17.40 8.68 -4.95
CA THR A 183 -17.06 9.47 -3.75
C THR A 183 -15.73 10.20 -3.95
N THR A 184 -15.35 11.02 -2.98
CA THR A 184 -14.00 11.60 -2.94
C THR A 184 -12.91 10.53 -2.87
N PHE A 185 -13.24 9.29 -2.47
CA PHE A 185 -12.29 8.18 -2.42
C PHE A 185 -11.75 7.77 -3.78
N ALA A 186 -12.49 7.96 -4.87
CA ALA A 186 -11.98 7.69 -6.21
C ALA A 186 -10.68 8.47 -6.49
N MET A 187 -10.71 9.79 -6.26
CA MET A 187 -9.53 10.63 -6.51
C MET A 187 -8.47 10.46 -5.42
N ASP A 188 -8.86 10.31 -4.15
CA ASP A 188 -7.93 10.06 -3.05
C ASP A 188 -7.12 8.77 -3.27
N TRP A 189 -7.78 7.67 -3.65
CA TRP A 189 -7.11 6.39 -3.88
C TRP A 189 -6.39 6.32 -5.22
N ALA A 190 -6.90 6.97 -6.28
CA ALA A 190 -6.14 7.11 -7.52
C ALA A 190 -4.82 7.87 -7.29
N ALA A 191 -4.86 8.92 -6.47
CA ALA A 191 -3.68 9.68 -6.12
C ALA A 191 -2.70 8.87 -5.24
N LEU A 192 -3.22 8.13 -4.25
CA LEU A 192 -2.45 7.20 -3.43
C LEU A 192 -1.72 6.15 -4.28
N GLY A 193 -2.36 5.62 -5.33
CA GLY A 193 -1.78 4.64 -6.27
C GLY A 193 -0.96 5.25 -7.42
N GLY A 194 -0.85 6.57 -7.50
CA GLY A 194 -0.03 7.25 -8.51
C GLY A 194 -0.66 7.28 -9.92
N HIS A 195 -1.96 7.05 -10.03
CA HIS A 195 -2.68 6.94 -11.29
C HIS A 195 -3.06 8.32 -11.83
N LEU A 196 -2.08 9.10 -12.30
CA LEU A 196 -2.27 10.47 -12.79
C LEU A 196 -3.36 10.61 -13.85
N GLU A 197 -3.46 9.66 -14.79
CA GLU A 197 -4.49 9.68 -15.84
C GLU A 197 -5.91 9.64 -15.24
N ILE A 198 -6.12 8.81 -14.23
CA ILE A 198 -7.39 8.72 -13.51
C ILE A 198 -7.63 10.00 -12.70
N VAL A 199 -6.62 10.52 -11.99
CA VAL A 199 -6.74 11.79 -11.24
C VAL A 199 -7.13 12.94 -12.18
N HIS A 200 -6.48 13.04 -13.34
CA HIS A 200 -6.81 14.04 -14.36
C HIS A 200 -8.23 13.83 -14.91
N PHE A 201 -8.60 12.60 -15.25
CA PHE A 201 -9.93 12.28 -15.75
C PHE A 201 -11.02 12.67 -14.74
N LEU A 202 -10.89 12.25 -13.49
CA LEU A 202 -11.81 12.59 -12.41
C LEU A 202 -11.85 14.11 -12.18
N HIS A 203 -10.70 14.79 -12.21
CA HIS A 203 -10.66 16.25 -12.06
C HIS A 203 -11.51 17.00 -13.10
N VAL A 204 -11.46 16.55 -14.36
CA VAL A 204 -12.13 17.22 -15.49
C VAL A 204 -13.61 16.85 -15.60
N HIS A 205 -13.96 15.59 -15.32
CA HIS A 205 -15.30 15.05 -15.61
C HIS A 205 -16.18 14.85 -14.37
N ARG A 206 -15.64 15.05 -13.17
CA ARG A 206 -16.33 14.81 -11.89
C ARG A 206 -16.25 16.04 -10.97
N GLN A 207 -17.23 16.18 -10.07
CA GLN A 207 -17.38 17.36 -9.20
C GLN A 207 -17.20 17.04 -7.71
N GLU A 208 -17.11 15.76 -7.37
CA GLU A 208 -16.93 15.23 -6.02
C GLU A 208 -15.60 15.70 -5.41
N GLY A 209 -14.57 15.90 -6.24
CA GLY A 209 -13.27 16.40 -5.83
C GLY A 209 -12.43 15.36 -5.09
N CYS A 210 -11.49 15.83 -4.27
CA CYS A 210 -10.68 14.99 -3.39
C CYS A 210 -10.67 15.54 -1.97
N THR A 211 -9.99 14.85 -1.06
CA THR A 211 -9.65 15.36 0.27
C THR A 211 -8.15 15.58 0.40
N THR A 212 -7.67 16.01 1.57
CA THR A 212 -6.23 16.12 1.85
C THR A 212 -5.51 14.77 1.71
N ARG A 213 -6.24 13.65 1.80
CA ARG A 213 -5.70 12.29 1.64
C ARG A 213 -5.10 12.04 0.26
N ALA A 214 -5.62 12.68 -0.79
CA ALA A 214 -5.04 12.55 -2.13
C ALA A 214 -3.59 13.02 -2.17
N LEU A 215 -3.32 14.21 -1.65
CA LEU A 215 -1.97 14.79 -1.66
C LEU A 215 -1.06 14.13 -0.61
N ASP A 216 -1.59 13.82 0.58
CA ASP A 216 -0.85 13.08 1.62
C ASP A 216 -0.41 11.70 1.12
N GLY A 217 -1.32 10.96 0.47
CA GLY A 217 -1.07 9.62 -0.06
C GLY A 217 -0.12 9.62 -1.25
N ALA A 218 -0.32 10.53 -2.21
CA ALA A 218 0.60 10.69 -3.34
C ALA A 218 2.01 11.05 -2.87
N ALA A 219 2.13 11.90 -1.83
CA ALA A 219 3.41 12.26 -1.25
C ALA A 219 4.08 11.09 -0.52
N GLN A 220 3.30 10.32 0.25
CA GLN A 220 3.77 9.12 0.94
C GLN A 220 4.43 8.11 -0.01
N HIS A 221 3.86 7.91 -1.20
CA HIS A 221 4.38 6.95 -2.18
C HIS A 221 5.28 7.56 -3.26
N GLY A 222 5.63 8.85 -3.13
CA GLY A 222 6.60 9.50 -4.01
C GLY A 222 6.07 9.75 -5.42
N HIS A 223 4.75 9.84 -5.60
CA HIS A 223 4.12 10.06 -6.91
C HIS A 223 4.22 11.54 -7.33
N LEU A 224 5.44 11.99 -7.65
CA LEU A 224 5.76 13.39 -7.93
C LEU A 224 4.83 14.04 -8.95
N SER A 225 4.51 13.36 -10.05
CA SER A 225 3.63 13.88 -11.10
C SER A 225 2.20 14.13 -10.62
N VAL A 226 1.69 13.26 -9.73
CA VAL A 226 0.38 13.43 -9.08
C VAL A 226 0.44 14.56 -8.06
N VAL A 227 1.49 14.62 -7.24
CA VAL A 227 1.70 15.69 -6.25
C VAL A 227 1.74 17.05 -6.94
N GLN A 228 2.48 17.18 -8.05
CA GLN A 228 2.55 18.39 -8.86
C GLN A 228 1.18 18.76 -9.42
N TYR A 229 0.50 17.80 -10.07
CA TYR A 229 -0.81 18.04 -10.66
C TYR A 229 -1.85 18.49 -9.62
N LEU A 230 -1.95 17.79 -8.49
CA LEU A 230 -2.84 18.18 -7.40
C LEU A 230 -2.45 19.53 -6.79
N THR A 231 -1.15 19.82 -6.70
CA THR A 231 -0.66 21.10 -6.20
C THR A 231 -1.08 22.27 -7.10
N ASP A 232 -1.04 22.09 -8.40
CA ASP A 232 -1.35 23.16 -9.36
C ASP A 232 -2.86 23.33 -9.57
N MET A 233 -3.62 22.23 -9.51
CA MET A 233 -5.01 22.19 -9.98
C MET A 233 -6.06 22.14 -8.86
N ARG A 234 -5.67 21.82 -7.62
CA ARG A 234 -6.59 21.59 -6.50
C ARG A 234 -6.24 22.47 -5.29
N ARG A 235 -7.26 22.80 -4.49
CA ARG A 235 -7.18 23.77 -3.37
C ARG A 235 -7.35 23.13 -2.00
N GLU A 236 -7.71 21.86 -1.97
CA GLU A 236 -7.96 21.06 -0.78
C GLU A 236 -6.71 20.94 0.11
N GLY A 237 -5.52 21.00 -0.51
CA GLY A 237 -4.24 21.04 0.20
C GLY A 237 -3.80 19.68 0.74
N CYS A 238 -2.84 19.71 1.66
CA CYS A 238 -2.36 18.53 2.38
C CYS A 238 -2.43 18.76 3.89
N THR A 239 -2.09 17.74 4.66
CA THR A 239 -1.75 17.90 6.08
C THR A 239 -0.23 17.93 6.25
N THR A 240 0.24 18.08 7.50
CA THR A 240 1.67 17.91 7.82
C THR A 240 2.19 16.51 7.52
N LEU A 241 1.29 15.53 7.31
CA LEU A 241 1.65 14.16 6.95
C LEU A 241 2.27 14.06 5.56
N ALA A 242 1.89 14.87 4.58
CA ALA A 242 2.44 14.77 3.23
C ALA A 242 3.97 14.86 3.21
N MET A 243 4.53 15.93 3.80
CA MET A 243 5.98 16.12 3.85
C MET A 243 6.64 15.11 4.79
N GLY A 244 6.03 14.80 5.94
CA GLY A 244 6.57 13.83 6.90
C GLY A 244 6.66 12.41 6.35
N LEU A 245 5.63 11.94 5.64
CA LEU A 245 5.59 10.62 5.02
C LEU A 245 6.48 10.54 3.78
N ALA A 246 6.54 11.59 2.97
CA ALA A 246 7.51 11.69 1.88
C ALA A 246 8.96 11.62 2.41
N ALA A 247 9.23 12.30 3.53
CA ALA A 247 10.55 12.28 4.17
C ALA A 247 10.90 10.91 4.74
N ARG A 248 9.95 10.28 5.44
CA ARG A 248 10.07 8.90 5.96
C ARG A 248 10.46 7.90 4.88
N ASN A 249 9.90 8.03 3.68
CA ASN A 249 10.13 7.10 2.55
C ASN A 249 11.22 7.58 1.57
N GLY A 250 11.92 8.68 1.89
CA GLY A 250 13.08 9.12 1.12
C GLY A 250 12.76 9.85 -0.19
N HIS A 251 11.54 10.34 -0.36
CA HIS A 251 11.10 11.02 -1.57
C HIS A 251 11.52 12.50 -1.60
N LEU A 252 12.83 12.76 -1.75
CA LEU A 252 13.41 14.10 -1.69
C LEU A 252 12.75 15.09 -2.66
N GLU A 253 12.50 14.71 -3.91
CA GLU A 253 11.90 15.58 -4.92
C GLU A 253 10.48 16.04 -4.50
N VAL A 254 9.71 15.14 -3.87
CA VAL A 254 8.40 15.47 -3.32
C VAL A 254 8.52 16.40 -2.12
N VAL A 255 9.47 16.15 -1.22
CA VAL A 255 9.74 17.04 -0.06
C VAL A 255 10.12 18.45 -0.53
N GLN A 256 10.96 18.56 -1.56
CA GLN A 256 11.34 19.83 -2.18
C GLN A 256 10.14 20.55 -2.82
N LEU A 257 9.33 19.82 -3.59
CA LEU A 257 8.14 20.40 -4.24
C LEU A 257 7.16 20.92 -3.19
N LEU A 258 6.85 20.12 -2.17
CA LEU A 258 5.98 20.51 -1.06
C LEU A 258 6.56 21.70 -0.30
N HIS A 259 7.87 21.73 -0.05
CA HIS A 259 8.51 22.87 0.62
C HIS A 259 8.33 24.19 -0.14
N VAL A 260 8.45 24.17 -1.47
CA VAL A 260 8.36 25.38 -2.30
C VAL A 260 6.92 25.86 -2.49
N HIS A 261 5.98 24.93 -2.66
CA HIS A 261 4.61 25.25 -3.09
C HIS A 261 3.56 25.18 -1.99
N ARG A 262 3.93 24.74 -0.77
CA ARG A 262 2.99 24.50 0.34
C ARG A 262 3.51 25.10 1.64
N ASN A 263 2.58 25.53 2.49
CA ASN A 263 2.86 26.23 3.75
C ASN A 263 2.49 25.41 4.99
N GLU A 264 1.87 24.24 4.80
CA GLU A 264 1.41 23.33 5.84
C GLU A 264 2.59 22.80 6.68
N GLY A 265 3.78 22.65 6.07
CA GLY A 265 5.01 22.28 6.75
C GLY A 265 5.06 20.81 7.17
N CYS A 266 5.88 20.52 8.18
CA CYS A 266 6.01 19.17 8.74
C CYS A 266 6.14 19.23 10.28
N THR A 267 6.24 18.06 10.92
CA THR A 267 6.62 17.94 12.34
C THR A 267 8.07 17.47 12.44
N THR A 268 8.60 17.35 13.67
CA THR A 268 9.90 16.73 13.94
C THR A 268 10.00 15.30 13.41
N ASP A 269 8.86 14.60 13.31
CA ASP A 269 8.79 13.23 12.79
C ASP A 269 9.36 13.12 11.37
N ALA A 270 9.31 14.19 10.56
CA ALA A 270 9.86 14.17 9.21
C ALA A 270 11.36 13.88 9.22
N MET A 271 12.12 14.54 10.09
CA MET A 271 13.56 14.33 10.21
C MET A 271 13.88 13.06 11.00
N ASP A 272 13.11 12.77 12.06
CA ASP A 272 13.32 11.57 12.88
C ASP A 272 13.12 10.29 12.08
N LEU A 273 12.05 10.21 11.28
CA LEU A 273 11.74 9.05 10.44
C LEU A 273 12.63 8.96 9.20
N ALA A 274 13.00 10.09 8.59
CA ALA A 274 14.01 10.10 7.53
C ALA A 274 15.37 9.58 8.04
N ALA A 275 15.73 9.94 9.28
CA ALA A 275 16.94 9.45 9.93
C ALA A 275 16.87 7.97 10.29
N MET A 276 15.72 7.49 10.79
CA MET A 276 15.46 6.07 11.07
C MET A 276 15.67 5.20 9.83
N HIS A 277 15.22 5.65 8.65
CA HIS A 277 15.33 4.92 7.40
C HIS A 277 16.59 5.26 6.57
N GLY A 278 17.45 6.15 7.08
CA GLY A 278 18.76 6.42 6.48
C GLY A 278 18.73 7.32 5.25
N HIS A 279 17.67 8.11 5.07
CA HIS A 279 17.51 9.03 3.94
C HIS A 279 18.32 10.32 4.17
N PHE A 280 19.64 10.20 3.99
CA PHE A 280 20.60 11.25 4.29
C PHE A 280 20.30 12.58 3.58
N GLU A 281 19.98 12.53 2.29
CA GLU A 281 19.73 13.73 1.48
C GLU A 281 18.46 14.46 1.96
N VAL A 282 17.45 13.72 2.42
CA VAL A 282 16.24 14.29 3.03
C VAL A 282 16.56 14.94 4.37
N VAL A 283 17.33 14.27 5.23
CA VAL A 283 17.75 14.83 6.53
C VAL A 283 18.54 16.12 6.33
N GLN A 284 19.48 16.14 5.38
CA GLN A 284 20.25 17.34 5.03
C GLN A 284 19.35 18.46 4.52
N PHE A 285 18.43 18.15 3.60
CA PHE A 285 17.48 19.13 3.08
C PHE A 285 16.61 19.74 4.18
N LEU A 286 16.00 18.89 5.02
CA LEU A 286 15.16 19.32 6.14
C LEU A 286 15.97 20.14 7.16
N HIS A 287 17.24 19.81 7.40
CA HIS A 287 18.07 20.59 8.31
C HIS A 287 18.33 22.02 7.80
N VAL A 288 18.59 22.16 6.49
CA VAL A 288 18.91 23.46 5.90
C VAL A 288 17.67 24.34 5.72
N HIS A 289 16.54 23.75 5.32
CA HIS A 289 15.38 24.52 4.84
C HIS A 289 14.19 24.55 5.81
N ARG A 290 14.20 23.75 6.88
CA ARG A 290 13.10 23.65 7.85
C ARG A 290 13.56 23.97 9.26
N SER A 291 12.70 24.65 10.01
CA SER A 291 12.99 25.10 11.38
C SER A 291 12.47 24.15 12.46
N GLU A 292 11.62 23.18 12.10
CA GLU A 292 11.00 22.24 13.03
C GLU A 292 12.02 21.36 13.75
N GLY A 293 13.10 21.01 13.06
CA GLY A 293 14.19 20.24 13.62
C GLY A 293 13.90 18.74 13.77
N CYS A 294 14.56 18.12 14.74
CA CYS A 294 14.44 16.71 15.08
C CYS A 294 14.37 16.54 16.59
N THR A 295 13.98 15.36 17.05
CA THR A 295 14.11 14.97 18.45
C THR A 295 15.41 14.20 18.69
N ALA A 296 15.63 13.75 19.93
CA ALA A 296 16.73 12.86 20.26
C ALA A 296 16.63 11.50 19.52
N ASP A 297 15.42 11.12 19.09
CA ASP A 297 15.16 9.84 18.44
C ASP A 297 15.80 9.76 17.05
N ALA A 298 15.96 10.88 16.32
CA ALA A 298 16.63 10.87 15.00
C ALA A 298 18.02 10.21 15.04
N MET A 299 18.88 10.64 15.96
CA MET A 299 20.24 10.10 16.06
C MET A 299 20.25 8.68 16.60
N LYS A 300 19.38 8.40 17.58
CA LYS A 300 19.23 7.08 18.18
C LYS A 300 18.78 6.05 17.13
N TRP A 301 17.68 6.31 16.43
CA TRP A 301 17.14 5.41 15.41
C TRP A 301 18.06 5.26 14.20
N ALA A 302 18.73 6.33 13.76
CA ALA A 302 19.76 6.23 12.73
C ALA A 302 20.90 5.30 13.16
N ALA A 303 21.29 5.34 14.44
CA ALA A 303 22.34 4.48 14.97
C ALA A 303 21.89 3.03 15.16
N GLU A 304 20.66 2.80 15.64
CA GLU A 304 20.01 1.49 15.74
C GLU A 304 19.86 0.80 14.39
N ASN A 305 19.71 1.56 13.29
CA ASN A 305 19.61 1.02 11.93
C ASN A 305 20.94 1.10 11.14
N GLY A 306 22.02 1.57 11.77
CA GLY A 306 23.36 1.54 11.19
C GLY A 306 23.65 2.62 10.14
N HIS A 307 22.84 3.68 10.09
CA HIS A 307 22.97 4.77 9.13
C HIS A 307 24.07 5.77 9.55
N LEU A 308 25.33 5.36 9.38
CA LEU A 308 26.51 6.12 9.81
C LEU A 308 26.56 7.55 9.27
N SER A 309 26.23 7.78 7.99
CA SER A 309 26.23 9.12 7.38
C SER A 309 25.26 10.07 8.09
N VAL A 310 24.05 9.59 8.38
CA VAL A 310 23.04 10.34 9.13
C VAL A 310 23.51 10.62 10.56
N VAL A 311 24.05 9.62 11.26
CA VAL A 311 24.60 9.81 12.62
C VAL A 311 25.72 10.83 12.63
N GLN A 312 26.64 10.78 11.66
CA GLN A 312 27.74 11.74 11.53
C GLN A 312 27.22 13.17 11.38
N PHE A 313 26.24 13.36 10.49
CA PHE A 313 25.65 14.65 10.21
C PHE A 313 24.84 15.20 11.37
N LEU A 314 23.96 14.40 11.96
CA LEU A 314 23.19 14.80 13.14
C LEU A 314 24.14 15.14 14.31
N HIS A 315 25.20 14.36 14.53
CA HIS A 315 26.16 14.63 15.59
C HIS A 315 26.96 15.93 15.35
N ALA A 316 27.15 16.32 14.08
CA ALA A 316 27.81 17.57 13.74
C ALA A 316 26.89 18.79 13.87
N HIS A 317 25.66 18.69 13.37
CA HIS A 317 24.81 19.85 13.14
C HIS A 317 23.65 19.99 14.12
N ARG A 318 23.42 18.99 14.97
CA ARG A 318 22.32 18.94 15.94
C ARG A 318 22.84 18.73 17.36
N THR A 319 22.04 19.15 18.33
CA THR A 319 22.33 19.05 19.77
C THR A 319 21.34 18.18 20.51
N GLU A 320 20.26 17.79 19.84
CA GLU A 320 19.13 17.04 20.40
C GLU A 320 19.49 15.57 20.69
N GLY A 321 20.40 14.99 19.90
CA GLY A 321 20.79 13.58 20.02
C GLY A 321 21.75 13.29 21.19
N ASN A 322 21.59 12.12 21.80
CA ASN A 322 22.46 11.61 22.85
C ASN A 322 23.42 10.54 22.30
N VAL A 323 24.73 10.83 22.38
CA VAL A 323 25.81 9.92 21.91
C VAL A 323 25.77 8.57 22.62
N THR A 324 25.43 8.54 23.91
CA THR A 324 25.36 7.30 24.69
C THR A 324 24.21 6.43 24.23
N ASP A 325 23.00 7.00 24.10
CA ASP A 325 21.81 6.26 23.65
C ASP A 325 21.96 5.75 22.21
N ALA A 326 22.54 6.58 21.33
CA ALA A 326 22.82 6.19 19.95
C ALA A 326 23.87 5.06 19.88
N MET A 327 24.90 5.10 20.72
CA MET A 327 25.91 4.04 20.78
C MET A 327 25.32 2.74 21.33
N ASP A 328 24.50 2.81 22.37
CA ASP A 328 23.83 1.66 22.97
C ASP A 328 22.92 0.96 21.96
N GLY A 329 22.14 1.72 21.19
CA GLY A 329 21.33 1.21 20.09
C GLY A 329 22.16 0.56 18.98
N ALA A 330 23.26 1.20 18.57
CA ALA A 330 24.17 0.62 17.58
C ALA A 330 24.84 -0.67 18.06
N ILE A 331 25.12 -0.81 19.36
CA ILE A 331 25.66 -2.05 19.96
C ILE A 331 24.59 -3.14 19.97
N GLN A 332 23.36 -2.81 20.36
CA GLN A 332 22.25 -3.74 20.40
C GLN A 332 21.97 -4.34 19.01
N CYS A 333 22.09 -3.52 17.96
CA CYS A 333 21.84 -3.93 16.57
C CYS A 333 23.09 -4.41 15.82
N GLY A 334 24.28 -4.28 16.41
CA GLY A 334 25.53 -4.83 15.85
C GLY A 334 26.21 -3.94 14.79
N HIS A 335 25.93 -2.64 14.77
CA HIS A 335 26.44 -1.70 13.77
C HIS A 335 27.83 -1.15 14.14
N LEU A 336 28.86 -1.98 13.96
CA LEU A 336 30.25 -1.65 14.29
C LEU A 336 30.75 -0.29 13.75
N PRO A 337 30.46 0.14 12.50
CA PRO A 337 30.93 1.44 12.02
C PRO A 337 30.37 2.62 12.81
N VAL A 338 29.11 2.54 13.27
CA VAL A 338 28.48 3.55 14.11
C VAL A 338 29.07 3.52 15.52
N VAL A 339 29.25 2.33 16.10
CA VAL A 339 29.91 2.15 17.40
C VAL A 339 31.31 2.74 17.38
N GLN A 340 32.09 2.47 16.33
CA GLN A 340 33.44 3.02 16.15
C GLN A 340 33.42 4.54 16.13
N TYR A 341 32.52 5.15 15.35
CA TYR A 341 32.40 6.60 15.28
C TYR A 341 32.04 7.22 16.63
N LEU A 342 30.97 6.76 17.27
CA LEU A 342 30.46 7.32 18.53
C LEU A 342 31.41 7.07 19.72
N PHE A 343 32.16 5.97 19.70
CA PHE A 343 33.13 5.64 20.76
C PHE A 343 34.17 6.73 20.99
N TYR A 344 34.57 7.46 19.95
CA TYR A 344 35.59 8.51 20.07
C TYR A 344 35.07 9.80 20.71
N TYR A 345 33.75 10.01 20.70
CA TYR A 345 33.11 11.24 21.16
C TYR A 345 32.42 11.10 22.52
N ARG A 346 32.23 9.87 23.00
CA ARG A 346 31.67 9.65 24.34
C ARG A 346 32.63 10.10 25.44
N VAL A 347 32.03 10.55 26.54
CA VAL A 347 32.74 10.90 27.79
C VAL A 347 32.84 9.68 28.71
N ASP A 348 31.83 8.81 28.69
CA ASP A 348 31.68 7.70 29.62
C ASP A 348 32.52 6.46 29.24
N PRO A 349 33.04 5.71 30.24
CA PRO A 349 33.75 4.46 29.99
C PRO A 349 32.84 3.38 29.39
N ILE A 350 33.44 2.35 28.77
CA ILE A 350 32.66 1.16 28.36
C ILE A 350 32.11 0.54 29.64
N ASN A 351 30.78 0.44 29.75
CA ASN A 351 30.13 -0.22 30.87
C ASN A 351 30.01 -1.73 30.60
N MET A 352 29.82 -2.53 31.65
CA MET A 352 29.62 -3.98 31.53
C MET A 352 28.36 -4.34 30.73
N TRP A 353 27.40 -3.41 30.66
CA TRP A 353 26.19 -3.56 29.86
C TRP A 353 26.52 -3.69 28.36
N ALA A 354 27.33 -2.77 27.80
CA ALA A 354 27.71 -2.79 26.39
C ALA A 354 28.35 -4.13 25.95
N LEU A 355 29.24 -4.70 26.78
CA LEU A 355 29.86 -5.99 26.52
C LEU A 355 28.87 -7.16 26.63
N ALA A 356 27.98 -7.13 27.62
CA ALA A 356 26.94 -8.13 27.79
C ALA A 356 25.94 -8.09 26.63
N THR A 357 25.43 -6.91 26.26
CA THR A 357 24.48 -6.71 25.16
C THR A 357 25.06 -7.16 23.82
N ALA A 358 26.31 -6.84 23.50
CA ALA A 358 26.95 -7.30 22.26
C ALA A 358 27.07 -8.84 22.22
N ARG A 359 27.40 -9.46 23.36
CA ARG A 359 27.51 -10.92 23.49
C ARG A 359 26.14 -11.60 23.36
N ASP A 360 25.16 -11.10 24.11
CA ASP A 360 23.85 -11.73 24.25
C ASP A 360 23.04 -11.63 22.94
N ASN A 361 23.26 -10.58 22.13
CA ASN A 361 22.71 -10.44 20.79
C ASN A 361 23.55 -11.11 19.68
N GLY A 362 24.68 -11.75 20.02
CA GLY A 362 25.50 -12.50 19.05
C GLY A 362 26.41 -11.65 18.15
N HIS A 363 26.64 -10.37 18.47
CA HIS A 363 27.45 -9.45 17.68
C HIS A 363 28.95 -9.59 17.98
N ALA A 364 29.54 -10.72 17.58
CA ALA A 364 30.93 -11.09 17.88
C ALA A 364 31.96 -10.04 17.42
N HIS A 365 31.73 -9.39 16.27
CA HIS A 365 32.58 -8.34 15.72
C HIS A 365 32.56 -7.06 16.56
N VAL A 366 31.39 -6.67 17.08
CA VAL A 366 31.27 -5.54 18.02
C VAL A 366 31.91 -5.88 19.35
N LEU A 367 31.66 -7.08 19.88
CA LEU A 367 32.23 -7.55 21.14
C LEU A 367 33.76 -7.59 21.10
N ASP A 368 34.34 -8.19 20.05
CA ASP A 368 35.79 -8.29 19.88
C ASP A 368 36.42 -6.90 19.79
N TRP A 369 35.81 -6.00 19.02
CA TRP A 369 36.28 -4.63 18.91
C TRP A 369 36.20 -3.88 20.24
N LEU A 370 35.07 -3.99 20.97
CA LEU A 370 34.90 -3.36 22.29
C LEU A 370 35.91 -3.89 23.32
N GLN A 371 36.21 -5.20 23.32
CA GLN A 371 37.22 -5.79 24.20
C GLN A 371 38.63 -5.29 23.88
N HIS A 372 38.96 -5.15 22.59
CA HIS A 372 40.24 -4.57 22.15
C HIS A 372 40.34 -3.08 22.48
N ALA A 373 39.25 -2.33 22.32
CA ALA A 373 39.17 -0.91 22.67
C ALA A 373 39.29 -0.70 24.19
N TYR A 374 38.66 -1.57 25.00
CA TYR A 374 38.76 -1.58 26.47
C TYR A 374 40.19 -1.77 26.95
N ARG A 375 40.92 -2.72 26.36
CA ARG A 375 42.29 -3.06 26.78
C ARG A 375 43.33 -2.00 26.39
N ARG A 376 43.06 -1.19 25.37
CA ARG A 376 44.09 -0.32 24.77
C ARG A 376 44.23 1.04 25.41
N ASP A 377 43.25 1.55 26.17
CA ASP A 377 43.21 2.91 26.74
C ASP A 377 44.03 3.91 25.90
N ALA A 378 43.72 3.95 24.60
CA ALA A 378 44.52 4.67 23.61
C ALA A 378 44.42 6.18 23.90
N PRO A 379 45.49 6.97 23.64
CA PRO A 379 45.51 8.38 24.00
C PRO A 379 44.38 9.14 23.28
N ARG A 380 43.28 9.33 24.01
CA ARG A 380 42.02 9.93 23.53
C ARG A 380 42.27 11.26 22.82
N HIS A 381 43.29 12.00 23.26
CA HIS A 381 43.60 13.36 22.84
C HIS A 381 44.06 13.51 21.37
N VAL A 382 44.83 12.56 20.82
CA VAL A 382 45.39 12.71 19.44
C VAL A 382 44.33 12.39 18.38
N LEU A 383 43.56 11.33 18.61
CA LEU A 383 42.44 10.95 17.74
C LEU A 383 41.26 11.92 17.87
N GLN A 384 40.95 12.40 19.08
CA GLN A 384 39.94 13.46 19.27
C GLN A 384 40.32 14.73 18.52
N HIS A 385 41.59 15.13 18.50
CA HIS A 385 42.03 16.31 17.75
C HIS A 385 41.87 16.12 16.23
N GLN A 386 42.28 14.97 15.67
CA GLN A 386 42.12 14.70 14.24
C GLN A 386 40.65 14.56 13.82
N LEU A 387 39.83 13.91 14.66
CA LEU A 387 38.40 13.77 14.43
C LEU A 387 37.65 15.09 14.59
N ARG A 388 38.06 15.94 15.55
CA ARG A 388 37.54 17.31 15.71
C ARG A 388 37.90 18.19 14.52
N GLN A 389 39.13 18.12 14.01
CA GLN A 389 39.51 18.81 12.77
C GLN A 389 38.69 18.32 11.57
N LYS A 390 38.45 17.00 11.47
CA LYS A 390 37.59 16.44 10.43
C LYS A 390 36.13 16.87 10.59
N HIS A 391 35.65 16.97 11.82
CA HIS A 391 34.30 17.43 12.15
C HIS A 391 34.11 18.92 11.86
N GLU A 392 35.11 19.75 12.16
CA GLU A 392 35.15 21.17 11.78
C GLU A 392 35.19 21.31 10.24
N SER A 393 35.97 20.48 9.54
CA SER A 393 35.98 20.44 8.08
C SER A 393 34.64 20.01 7.46
N ILE A 394 33.92 19.05 8.06
CA ILE A 394 32.59 18.63 7.59
C ILE A 394 31.58 19.77 7.76
N LYS A 395 31.64 20.49 8.88
CA LYS A 395 30.80 21.68 9.11
C LYS A 395 31.04 22.77 8.07
N GLU A 396 32.29 22.98 7.68
CA GLU A 396 32.65 23.96 6.66
C GLU A 396 32.18 23.55 5.26
N THR A 397 32.37 22.29 4.85
CA THR A 397 31.92 21.81 3.54
C THR A 397 30.39 21.80 3.42
N ASP A 398 29.70 21.36 4.47
CA ASP A 398 28.24 21.26 4.45
C ASP A 398 27.58 22.65 4.56
N ALA A 399 28.23 23.62 5.20
CA ALA A 399 27.82 25.02 5.18
C ALA A 399 27.98 25.63 3.77
N GLU A 400 29.08 25.35 3.07
CA GLU A 400 29.27 25.80 1.69
C GLU A 400 28.22 25.20 0.74
N ASP A 401 27.91 23.91 0.88
CA ASP A 401 26.88 23.25 0.08
C ASP A 401 25.46 23.74 0.42
N ALA A 402 25.15 23.98 1.70
CA ALA A 402 23.90 24.65 2.09
C ALA A 402 23.78 26.05 1.45
N THR A 403 24.89 26.80 1.37
CA THR A 403 24.92 28.12 0.75
C THR A 403 24.78 28.05 -0.78
N ARG A 404 25.32 27.02 -1.43
CA ARG A 404 25.15 26.77 -2.87
C ARG A 404 23.73 26.36 -3.23
N VAL A 405 23.09 25.52 -2.42
CA VAL A 405 21.69 25.10 -2.62
C VAL A 405 20.72 26.28 -2.44
N LEU A 406 21.06 27.25 -1.57
CA LEU A 406 20.34 28.53 -1.47
C LEU A 406 20.52 29.43 -2.70
N ALA A 407 21.63 29.30 -3.43
CA ALA A 407 21.92 30.10 -4.63
C ALA A 407 21.28 29.55 -5.91
N ASP A 408 20.95 28.26 -5.94
CA ASP A 408 20.37 27.57 -7.12
C ASP A 408 18.82 27.57 -7.12
N GLN A 409 18.19 28.31 -6.21
CA GLN A 409 16.74 28.47 -6.18
C GLN A 409 16.27 29.33 -7.37
N PRO A 410 15.26 28.90 -8.15
CA PRO A 410 14.66 29.76 -9.16
C PRO A 410 14.09 31.01 -8.47
N SER A 411 14.54 32.18 -8.94
CA SER A 411 14.07 33.48 -8.47
C SER A 411 12.55 33.50 -8.38
N THR A 412 12.06 33.81 -7.18
CA THR A 412 10.65 34.06 -6.83
C THR A 412 9.81 34.49 -8.04
N VAL A 413 8.90 33.63 -8.48
CA VAL A 413 7.87 34.01 -9.45
C VAL A 413 6.99 35.05 -8.76
N ASN A 414 6.99 36.25 -9.32
CA ASN A 414 6.23 37.39 -8.83
C ASN A 414 4.73 37.01 -8.80
N PRO A 415 3.99 37.11 -7.68
CA PRO A 415 2.57 36.73 -7.59
C PRO A 415 1.62 37.58 -8.44
N SER A 416 2.14 38.46 -9.30
CA SER A 416 1.41 39.48 -10.05
C SER A 416 1.17 39.16 -11.52
N GLU A 417 1.71 38.05 -12.06
CA GLU A 417 1.65 37.74 -13.50
C GLU A 417 0.77 36.54 -13.90
N MET A 418 0.02 35.94 -12.98
CA MET A 418 -1.06 35.01 -13.36
C MET A 418 -2.36 35.77 -13.62
N GLN A 419 -2.43 36.47 -14.76
CA GLN A 419 -3.72 36.87 -15.33
C GLN A 419 -4.48 35.61 -15.79
N HIS A 420 -5.48 35.21 -15.02
CA HIS A 420 -6.47 34.22 -15.41
C HIS A 420 -7.22 34.67 -16.68
N PRO A 421 -7.41 33.82 -17.70
CA PRO A 421 -8.46 34.05 -18.67
C PRO A 421 -9.81 33.77 -17.99
N HIS A 422 -10.60 34.84 -17.84
CA HIS A 422 -12.00 34.78 -17.45
C HIS A 422 -12.79 33.76 -18.27
N GLN A 423 -13.47 32.84 -17.58
CA GLN A 423 -14.69 32.20 -18.09
C GLN A 423 -15.78 32.14 -17.00
N PRO A 424 -17.06 32.17 -17.39
CA PRO A 424 -18.10 32.84 -16.62
C PRO A 424 -18.79 31.92 -15.61
N THR A 425 -19.09 32.46 -14.43
CA THR A 425 -19.92 31.85 -13.41
C THR A 425 -21.39 31.81 -13.84
N PRO A 426 -22.12 30.68 -13.71
CA PRO A 426 -23.57 30.69 -13.75
C PRO A 426 -24.12 31.21 -12.42
N GLN A 427 -25.01 32.20 -12.50
CA GLN A 427 -25.82 32.68 -11.38
C GLN A 427 -26.72 31.56 -10.87
N TYR A 428 -26.65 31.24 -9.58
CA TYR A 428 -27.70 30.51 -8.88
C TYR A 428 -28.37 31.45 -7.87
N ASP A 429 -29.66 31.63 -8.10
CA ASP A 429 -30.59 32.41 -7.30
C ASP A 429 -30.75 31.80 -5.90
N VAL A 430 -30.67 32.65 -4.87
CA VAL A 430 -30.76 32.24 -3.47
C VAL A 430 -32.23 32.22 -3.05
N GLY A 431 -32.85 31.04 -3.07
CA GLY A 431 -34.18 30.79 -2.54
C GLY A 431 -34.14 30.07 -1.20
N CYS A 432 -34.38 30.81 -0.11
CA CYS A 432 -34.48 30.34 1.26
C CYS A 432 -35.57 29.27 1.45
N MET A 433 -35.28 28.15 2.11
CA MET A 433 -36.16 27.50 3.10
C MET A 433 -35.32 26.76 4.16
N GLY A 434 -35.71 26.94 5.42
CA GLY A 434 -35.02 26.48 6.62
C GLY A 434 -35.32 25.03 7.03
N PRO A 435 -35.15 24.66 8.32
CA PRO A 435 -34.36 23.51 8.72
C PRO A 435 -35.17 22.35 9.33
N ASP A 436 -34.66 21.13 9.20
CA ASP A 436 -34.96 19.97 10.05
C ASP A 436 -33.73 19.04 10.00
N ALA A 437 -32.90 18.92 11.04
CA ALA A 437 -33.07 18.18 12.29
C ALA A 437 -32.55 16.72 12.24
N ALA A 438 -31.59 16.48 13.13
CA ALA A 438 -31.28 15.23 13.86
C ALA A 438 -30.27 14.20 13.29
N HIS A 439 -29.09 14.24 13.93
CA HIS A 439 -28.41 13.12 14.62
C HIS A 439 -28.09 11.82 13.86
N ALA A 440 -26.78 11.53 13.72
CA ALA A 440 -26.14 10.45 14.48
C ALA A 440 -24.60 10.52 14.40
N THR A 441 -24.00 10.65 15.58
CA THR A 441 -22.59 10.46 15.95
C THR A 441 -22.11 9.04 15.64
N TYR A 442 -20.85 8.85 15.25
CA TYR A 442 -19.91 7.73 15.54
C TYR A 442 -18.76 7.86 14.51
N GLY A 443 -17.48 7.74 14.80
CA GLY A 443 -16.71 7.45 16.01
C GLY A 443 -15.24 7.40 15.57
N TYR A 444 -14.37 8.04 16.34
CA TYR A 444 -12.91 7.98 16.21
C TYR A 444 -12.40 6.54 16.12
N ILE A 445 -11.50 6.25 15.18
CA ILE A 445 -10.54 5.16 15.33
C ILE A 445 -9.18 5.64 14.83
N HIS A 446 -8.26 5.78 15.78
CA HIS A 446 -6.81 5.85 15.61
C HIS A 446 -6.31 4.62 14.83
N PHE A 447 -5.36 4.80 13.91
CA PHE A 447 -4.04 4.16 13.97
C PHE A 447 -3.02 4.99 13.21
#